data_AF-L0B0J3-F1
#
_entry.id   AF-L0B0J3-F1
#
_cell.length_a   1.000
_cell.length_b   1.000
_cell.length_c   1.000
_cell.angle_alpha   90.00
_cell.angle_beta   90.00
_cell.angle_gamma   90.00
#
_symmetry.space_group_name_H-M   'P 1'
#
loop_
_entity.id
_entity.type
_entity.pdbx_description
1 polymer ?
#
loop_
_entity_poly.entity_id
_entity_poly.type
_entity_poly.pdbx_seq_one_letter_code
_entity_poly.pdbx_strand_id
1 'polypeptide(L)'
;MKGLILAVLLLCSVIKCERKEIDFDLSDETTREETTLYVTQRGHTKINSYVTKPGVSICRVLDGHALVWERKSGEERCKILWTTNYEDSVIVHLFTFHRRKAVHLYFQKKTFGWVRIPASKYYAKIPTTGSLTVQGE
;
A
#
# COMPACT_ATOMS: atom_id res chain seq x y z
N MET A 1 -27.06 -8.80 -39.30
CA MET A 1 -26.70 -8.02 -38.08
C MET A 1 -26.60 -8.86 -36.78
N LYS A 2 -26.42 -10.19 -36.83
CA LYS A 2 -26.21 -11.01 -35.61
C LYS A 2 -24.76 -11.41 -35.37
N GLY A 3 -23.92 -11.44 -36.42
CA GLY A 3 -22.50 -11.81 -36.32
C GLY A 3 -21.58 -10.69 -35.78
N LEU A 4 -21.90 -9.42 -36.05
CA LEU A 4 -21.05 -8.28 -35.63
C LEU A 4 -21.10 -8.04 -34.11
N ILE A 5 -22.24 -8.32 -33.48
CA ILE A 5 -22.44 -8.15 -32.03
C ILE A 5 -21.66 -9.22 -31.25
N LEU A 6 -21.59 -10.46 -31.77
CA LEU A 6 -20.84 -11.54 -31.14
C LEU A 6 -19.32 -11.28 -31.17
N ALA A 7 -18.81 -10.68 -32.25
CA ALA A 7 -17.39 -10.33 -32.38
C ALA A 7 -16.97 -9.20 -31.42
N VAL A 8 -17.82 -8.20 -31.17
CA VAL A 8 -17.54 -7.11 -30.22
C VAL A 8 -17.55 -7.62 -28.77
N LEU A 9 -18.47 -8.53 -28.41
CA LEU A 9 -18.52 -9.13 -27.08
C LEU A 9 -17.31 -10.06 -26.82
N LEU A 10 -16.83 -10.77 -27.84
CA LEU A 10 -15.60 -11.58 -27.74
C LEU A 10 -14.35 -10.70 -27.61
N LEU A 11 -14.27 -9.57 -28.33
CA LEU A 11 -13.16 -8.62 -28.18
C LEU A 11 -13.13 -7.95 -26.79
N CYS A 12 -14.30 -7.65 -26.19
CA CYS A 12 -14.36 -7.12 -24.82
C CYS A 12 -13.96 -8.15 -23.75
N SER A 13 -14.10 -9.46 -24.02
CA SER A 13 -13.73 -10.52 -23.08
C SER A 13 -12.22 -10.84 -23.04
N VAL A 14 -11.43 -10.34 -24.00
CA VAL A 14 -10.00 -10.67 -24.14
C VAL A 14 -9.08 -9.44 -24.09
N ILE A 15 -9.57 -8.26 -23.68
CA ILE A 15 -8.66 -7.25 -23.12
C ILE A 15 -8.25 -7.74 -21.74
N LYS A 16 -7.35 -8.73 -21.71
CA LYS A 16 -6.61 -9.09 -20.53
C LYS A 16 -5.76 -7.85 -20.23
N CYS A 17 -6.27 -6.99 -19.36
CA CYS A 17 -5.50 -5.87 -18.80
C CYS A 17 -4.25 -6.50 -18.18
N GLU A 18 -3.13 -6.45 -18.90
CA GLU A 18 -1.85 -6.96 -18.46
C GLU A 18 -1.50 -6.18 -17.19
N ARG A 19 -1.52 -6.89 -16.06
CA ARG A 19 -1.22 -6.32 -14.76
C ARG A 19 0.24 -6.59 -14.48
N LYS A 20 1.01 -5.52 -14.31
CA LYS A 20 2.40 -5.62 -13.83
C LYS A 20 2.38 -5.98 -12.35
N GLU A 21 3.08 -7.04 -12.00
CA GLU A 21 3.25 -7.47 -10.62
C GLU A 21 4.64 -7.06 -10.14
N ILE A 22 4.71 -6.46 -8.94
CA ILE A 22 5.98 -5.97 -8.39
C ILE A 22 6.16 -6.41 -6.93
N ASP A 23 7.42 -6.49 -6.54
CA ASP A 23 7.84 -6.48 -5.15
C ASP A 23 8.16 -5.04 -4.76
N PHE A 24 7.57 -4.58 -3.66
CA PHE A 24 7.75 -3.22 -3.18
C PHE A 24 8.68 -3.24 -1.97
N ASP A 25 9.94 -2.88 -2.16
CA ASP A 25 10.89 -2.69 -1.07
C ASP A 25 10.83 -1.25 -0.53
N LEU A 26 10.58 -1.11 0.77
CA LEU A 26 10.52 0.16 1.49
C LEU A 26 11.86 0.90 1.50
N SER A 27 12.98 0.19 1.34
CA SER A 27 14.34 0.71 1.36
C SER A 27 14.87 1.05 -0.04
N ASP A 28 14.17 0.63 -1.09
CA ASP A 28 14.59 0.80 -2.47
C ASP A 28 13.83 1.97 -3.12
N GLU A 29 14.57 2.96 -3.62
CA GLU A 29 13.99 4.11 -4.30
C GLU A 29 13.47 3.80 -5.71
N THR A 30 13.91 2.71 -6.34
CA THR A 30 13.49 2.34 -7.71
C THR A 30 12.04 1.88 -7.78
N THR A 31 11.50 1.37 -6.66
CA THR A 31 10.07 0.97 -6.52
C THR A 31 9.10 2.14 -6.73
N ARG A 32 9.62 3.38 -6.70
CA ARG A 32 8.87 4.61 -6.94
C ARG A 32 8.48 4.81 -8.41
N GLU A 33 9.10 4.12 -9.36
CA GLU A 33 8.69 4.21 -10.77
C GLU A 33 7.28 3.65 -11.02
N GLU A 34 6.82 2.73 -10.17
CA GLU A 34 5.55 2.02 -10.31
C GLU A 34 4.47 2.53 -9.34
N THR A 35 4.82 3.53 -8.54
CA THR A 35 3.94 4.14 -7.55
C THR A 35 3.96 5.66 -7.65
N THR A 36 2.97 6.31 -7.06
CA THR A 36 2.99 7.74 -6.77
C THR A 36 3.18 7.90 -5.27
N LEU A 37 4.24 8.62 -4.90
CA LEU A 37 4.57 8.91 -3.51
C LEU A 37 3.97 10.25 -3.08
N TYR A 38 3.20 10.23 -2.00
CA TYR A 38 2.78 11.41 -1.26
C TYR A 38 3.44 11.41 0.11
N VAL A 39 4.08 12.52 0.48
CA VAL A 39 4.74 12.66 1.78
C VAL A 39 3.95 13.67 2.62
N THR A 40 3.66 13.30 3.86
CA THR A 40 3.06 14.17 4.87
C THR A 40 3.95 14.20 6.09
N GLN A 41 4.41 15.39 6.48
CA GLN A 41 5.16 15.61 7.71
C GLN A 41 4.27 16.33 8.73
N ARG A 42 4.20 15.81 9.97
CA ARG A 42 3.45 16.40 11.09
C ARG A 42 4.31 16.34 12.35
N GLY A 43 4.98 17.44 12.69
CA GLY A 43 5.97 17.46 13.78
C GLY A 43 7.05 16.41 13.55
N HIS A 44 7.22 15.49 14.49
CA HIS A 44 8.15 14.35 14.39
C HIS A 44 7.60 13.13 13.64
N THR A 45 6.39 13.22 13.10
CA THR A 45 5.75 12.13 12.33
C THR A 45 5.98 12.33 10.83
N LYS A 46 6.61 11.37 10.17
CA LYS A 46 6.69 11.30 8.70
C LYS A 46 5.81 10.17 8.19
N ILE A 47 4.85 10.50 7.32
CA ILE A 47 3.98 9.53 6.65
C ILE A 47 4.27 9.57 5.16
N ASN A 48 4.67 8.43 4.60
CA ASN A 48 4.75 8.25 3.15
C ASN A 48 3.55 7.39 2.73
N SER A 49 2.87 7.79 1.66
CA SER A 49 1.77 7.06 1.02
C SER A 49 2.17 6.71 -0.40
N TYR A 50 2.28 5.42 -0.70
CA TYR A 50 2.63 4.89 -2.01
C TYR A 50 1.38 4.31 -2.66
N VAL A 51 0.93 4.92 -3.74
CA VAL A 51 -0.25 4.50 -4.50
C VAL A 51 0.22 3.85 -5.80
N THR A 52 -0.16 2.60 -6.06
CA THR A 52 0.22 1.92 -7.30
C THR A 52 -0.36 2.62 -8.52
N LYS A 53 0.44 2.80 -9.57
CA LYS A 53 -0.04 3.27 -10.88
C LYS A 53 -1.10 2.30 -11.46
N PRO A 54 -1.97 2.76 -12.39
CA PRO A 54 -2.93 1.87 -13.05
C PRO A 54 -2.24 0.64 -13.66
N GLY A 55 -2.84 -0.54 -13.51
CA GLY A 55 -2.27 -1.81 -13.98
C GLY A 55 -1.22 -2.44 -13.05
N VAL A 56 -0.60 -1.69 -12.13
CA VAL A 56 0.42 -2.21 -11.21
C VAL A 56 -0.23 -2.86 -9.99
N SER A 57 0.34 -3.97 -9.51
CA SER A 57 -0.08 -4.64 -8.28
C SER A 57 1.12 -5.08 -7.44
N ILE A 58 1.14 -4.67 -6.18
CA ILE A 58 2.18 -5.09 -5.24
C ILE A 58 1.82 -6.47 -4.70
N CYS A 59 2.75 -7.41 -4.82
CA CYS A 59 2.58 -8.83 -4.45
C CYS A 59 3.39 -9.20 -3.20
N ARG A 60 4.52 -8.53 -2.99
CA ARG A 60 5.32 -8.59 -1.77
C ARG A 60 5.71 -7.18 -1.33
N VAL A 61 5.83 -7.00 -0.03
CA VAL A 61 6.39 -5.80 0.59
C VAL A 61 7.61 -6.23 1.38
N LEU A 62 8.75 -5.62 1.09
CA LEU A 62 10.05 -5.90 1.69
C LEU A 62 10.57 -4.65 2.40
N ASP A 63 11.48 -4.84 3.35
CA ASP A 63 12.28 -3.78 3.96
C ASP A 63 13.73 -4.27 3.92
N GLY A 64 14.40 -4.00 2.80
CA GLY A 64 15.63 -4.66 2.41
C GLY A 64 15.40 -6.17 2.27
N HIS A 65 16.12 -6.97 3.06
CA HIS A 65 15.97 -8.43 3.06
C HIS A 65 14.80 -8.95 3.93
N ALA A 66 14.14 -8.09 4.71
CA ALA A 66 13.07 -8.51 5.60
C ALA A 66 11.70 -8.51 4.91
N LEU A 67 10.99 -9.63 4.98
CA LEU A 67 9.61 -9.71 4.49
C LEU A 67 8.65 -8.98 5.46
N VAL A 68 7.92 -8.00 4.94
CA VAL A 68 6.83 -7.33 5.67
C VAL A 68 5.51 -8.05 5.42
N TRP A 69 5.22 -8.32 4.16
CA TRP A 69 3.98 -8.96 3.72
C TRP A 69 4.14 -9.62 2.35
N GLU A 70 3.43 -10.72 2.14
CA GLU A 70 3.31 -11.41 0.86
C GLU A 70 1.85 -11.83 0.65
N ARG A 71 1.37 -11.67 -0.58
CA ARG A 71 0.02 -12.13 -0.97
C ARG A 71 -0.09 -13.64 -0.79
N LYS A 72 -1.25 -14.12 -0.36
CA LYS A 72 -1.50 -15.57 -0.24
C LYS A 72 -2.03 -16.19 -1.52
N SER A 73 -2.52 -15.38 -2.46
CA SER A 73 -3.10 -15.83 -3.73
C SER A 73 -2.97 -14.74 -4.79
N GLY A 74 -3.05 -15.09 -6.07
CA GLY A 74 -3.04 -14.12 -7.18
C GLY A 74 -4.25 -13.18 -7.21
N GLU A 75 -5.26 -13.44 -6.38
CA GLU A 75 -6.44 -12.59 -6.20
C GLU A 75 -6.25 -11.53 -5.11
N GLU A 76 -5.23 -11.69 -4.26
CA GLU A 76 -4.85 -10.73 -3.22
C GLU A 76 -3.79 -9.76 -3.76
N ARG A 77 -4.03 -8.47 -3.62
CA ARG A 77 -3.15 -7.42 -4.17
C ARG A 77 -3.11 -6.20 -3.26
N CYS A 78 -1.95 -5.63 -3.05
CA CYS A 78 -1.80 -4.34 -2.39
C CYS A 78 -1.86 -3.19 -3.41
N LYS A 79 -2.61 -2.13 -3.08
CA LYS A 79 -2.82 -0.95 -3.94
C LYS A 79 -2.33 0.34 -3.32
N ILE A 80 -2.40 0.42 -2.00
CA ILE A 80 -1.87 1.55 -1.26
C ILE A 80 -1.09 1.02 -0.07
N LEU A 81 0.10 1.56 0.11
CA LEU A 81 0.96 1.27 1.25
C LEU A 81 1.28 2.59 1.94
N TRP A 82 1.16 2.62 3.26
CA TRP A 82 1.64 3.72 4.07
C TRP A 82 2.79 3.25 4.96
N THR A 83 3.83 4.07 5.06
CA THR A 83 4.85 3.94 6.10
C THR A 83 4.73 5.15 7.02
N THR A 84 4.66 4.91 8.33
CA THR A 84 4.72 5.98 9.33
C THR A 84 5.96 5.78 10.18
N ASN A 85 6.81 6.80 10.20
CA ASN A 85 7.94 6.92 11.11
C ASN A 85 7.55 7.95 12.16
N TYR A 86 7.54 7.53 13.43
CA TYR A 86 7.33 8.40 14.58
C TYR A 86 8.30 7.99 15.68
N GLU A 87 9.19 8.90 16.06
CA GLU A 87 10.32 8.60 16.96
C GLU A 87 11.07 7.35 16.49
N ASP A 88 11.24 6.35 17.36
CA ASP A 88 11.90 5.07 17.05
C ASP A 88 10.93 3.99 16.52
N SER A 89 9.67 4.34 16.26
CA SER A 89 8.64 3.39 15.82
C SER A 89 8.37 3.54 14.33
N VAL A 90 8.61 2.44 13.59
CA VAL A 90 8.19 2.30 12.19
C VAL A 90 7.00 1.36 12.10
N ILE A 91 5.90 1.84 11.51
CA ILE A 91 4.70 1.05 11.25
C ILE A 91 4.31 1.15 9.77
N VAL A 92 3.69 0.07 9.29
CA VAL A 92 3.20 -0.06 7.92
C VAL A 92 1.70 -0.34 7.95
N HIS A 93 0.96 0.32 7.07
CA HIS A 93 -0.44 0.03 6.79
C HIS A 93 -0.57 -0.31 5.31
N LEU A 94 -1.16 -1.46 5.00
CA LEU A 94 -1.48 -1.90 3.64
C LEU A 94 -2.98 -1.83 3.40
N PHE A 95 -3.37 -1.26 2.28
CA PHE A 95 -4.71 -1.40 1.71
C PHE A 95 -4.67 -2.42 0.58
N THR A 96 -5.26 -3.58 0.86
CA THR A 96 -5.25 -4.74 -0.03
C THR A 96 -6.66 -5.05 -0.52
N PHE A 97 -6.75 -5.72 -1.66
CA PHE A 97 -7.99 -6.28 -2.17
C PHE A 97 -7.86 -7.79 -2.32
N HIS A 98 -8.85 -8.53 -1.84
CA HIS A 98 -9.01 -9.97 -2.10
C HIS A 98 -10.44 -10.24 -2.59
N ARG A 99 -10.61 -10.80 -3.79
CA ARG A 99 -11.93 -11.12 -4.38
C ARG A 99 -12.97 -9.98 -4.22
N ARG A 100 -12.54 -8.74 -4.48
CA ARG A 100 -13.32 -7.47 -4.35
C ARG A 100 -13.55 -6.97 -2.91
N LYS A 101 -13.07 -7.65 -1.88
CA LYS A 101 -13.11 -7.14 -0.51
C LYS A 101 -11.85 -6.36 -0.21
N ALA A 102 -12.02 -5.11 0.22
CA ALA A 102 -10.94 -4.30 0.75
C ALA A 102 -10.55 -4.79 2.15
N VAL A 103 -9.26 -4.95 2.41
CA VAL A 103 -8.70 -5.41 3.67
C VAL A 103 -7.54 -4.51 4.07
N HIS A 104 -7.59 -4.03 5.31
CA HIS A 104 -6.51 -3.24 5.91
C HIS A 104 -5.62 -4.15 6.75
N LEU A 105 -4.31 -4.12 6.49
CA LEU A 105 -3.31 -4.88 7.23
C LEU A 105 -2.32 -3.92 7.86
N TYR A 106 -1.90 -4.18 9.10
CA TYR A 106 -1.03 -3.30 9.85
C TYR A 106 0.16 -4.09 10.38
N PHE A 107 1.36 -3.51 10.28
CA PHE A 107 2.60 -4.13 10.69
C PHE A 107 3.44 -3.15 11.49
N GLN A 108 4.24 -3.68 12.41
CA GLN A 108 5.20 -2.91 13.18
C GLN A 108 6.58 -3.53 13.02
N LYS A 109 7.59 -2.67 12.81
CA LYS A 109 8.99 -3.06 12.84
C LYS A 109 9.41 -3.39 14.27
N LYS A 110 10.10 -4.52 14.44
CA LYS A 110 10.68 -5.05 15.66
C LYS A 110 12.16 -5.35 15.40
N THR A 111 12.90 -5.66 16.45
CA THR A 111 14.34 -5.99 16.37
C THR A 111 14.64 -7.09 15.36
N PHE A 112 13.77 -8.10 15.24
CA PHE A 112 13.97 -9.26 14.38
C PHE A 112 13.02 -9.31 13.17
N GLY A 113 12.57 -8.16 12.69
CA GLY A 113 11.73 -8.05 11.49
C GLY A 113 10.36 -7.44 11.77
N TRP A 114 9.34 -7.89 11.05
CA TRP A 114 8.03 -7.26 11.04
C TRP A 114 6.95 -8.16 11.64
N VAL A 115 6.08 -7.58 12.46
CA VAL A 115 4.97 -8.31 13.10
C VAL A 115 3.65 -7.67 12.72
N ARG A 116 2.68 -8.49 12.29
CA ARG A 116 1.31 -8.04 12.05
C ARG A 116 0.66 -7.65 13.38
N ILE A 117 0.06 -6.46 13.43
CA ILE A 117 -0.62 -5.93 14.61
C ILE A 117 -2.10 -5.61 14.30
N PRO A 118 -2.98 -5.57 15.31
CA PRO A 118 -4.35 -5.09 15.12
C PRO A 118 -4.38 -3.58 14.85
N ALA A 119 -5.44 -3.12 14.18
CA ALA A 119 -5.68 -1.72 13.85
C ALA A 119 -5.61 -0.80 15.08
N SER A 120 -6.14 -1.24 16.22
CA SER A 120 -6.09 -0.49 17.48
C SER A 120 -4.66 -0.16 17.92
N LYS A 121 -3.73 -1.13 17.83
CA LYS A 121 -2.32 -0.90 18.15
C LYS A 121 -1.62 -0.01 17.12
N TYR A 122 -2.08 0.01 15.88
CA TYR A 122 -1.56 0.90 14.85
C TYR A 122 -1.99 2.36 15.12
N TYR A 123 -3.29 2.61 15.31
CA TYR A 123 -3.79 3.97 15.53
C TYR A 123 -3.33 4.57 16.87
N ALA A 124 -3.13 3.74 17.90
CA ALA A 124 -2.54 4.19 19.17
C ALA A 124 -1.09 4.72 19.03
N LYS A 125 -0.42 4.42 17.91
CA LYS A 125 0.94 4.90 17.61
C LYS A 125 0.97 6.13 16.72
N ILE A 126 -0.17 6.54 16.17
CA ILE A 126 -0.27 7.75 15.38
C ILE A 126 -0.69 8.88 16.31
N PRO A 127 0.14 9.93 16.48
CA PRO A 127 -0.25 11.08 17.29
C PRO A 127 -1.55 11.67 16.73
N THR A 128 -2.60 11.72 17.55
CA THR A 128 -3.92 12.18 17.10
C THR A 128 -4.05 13.71 17.14
N THR A 129 -3.03 14.45 17.58
CA THR A 129 -3.19 15.90 17.80
C THR A 129 -1.89 16.66 17.58
N GLY A 130 -1.84 17.42 16.48
CA GLY A 130 -1.36 18.79 16.58
C GLY A 130 -2.61 19.64 16.79
N SER A 131 -2.77 20.23 17.97
CA SER A 131 -3.70 21.34 18.13
C SER A 131 -3.23 22.40 17.14
N LEU A 132 -4.11 22.85 16.26
CA LEU A 132 -3.87 24.06 15.49
C LEU A 132 -3.81 25.20 16.51
N THR A 133 -2.63 25.57 16.99
CA THR A 133 -2.42 26.92 17.50
C THR A 133 -2.47 27.83 16.29
N VAL A 134 -3.67 28.33 15.98
CA VAL A 134 -3.80 29.55 15.19
C VAL A 134 -3.27 30.66 16.10
N GLN A 135 -2.03 31.07 15.89
CA GLN A 135 -1.61 32.39 16.35
C GLN A 135 -2.33 33.39 15.46
N GLY A 136 -3.35 34.03 16.03
CA GLY A 136 -3.93 35.23 15.47
C GLY A 136 -3.11 36.43 15.89
N GLU A 137 -2.67 37.19 14.91
CA GLU A 137 -2.59 38.65 14.95
C GLU A 137 -3.26 39.19 13.69
#